data_AF-A0A2I1BWI0-F1
#
_entry.id   AF-A0A2I1BWI0-F1
#
_cell.length_a   1.000
_cell.length_b   1.000
_cell.length_c   1.000
_cell.angle_alpha   90.00
_cell.angle_beta   90.00
_cell.angle_gamma   90.00
#
_symmetry.space_group_name_H-M   'P 1'
#
loop_
_entity.id
_entity.type
_entity.pdbx_description
1 polymer ?
#
loop_
_entity_poly.entity_id
_entity_poly.type
_entity_poly.pdbx_seq_one_letter_code
_entity_poly.pdbx_strand_id
1 'polypeptide(L)'
;MTATTQLASVLVARFLRSNNYTETLNVFIREAGLPADAGQPDGKTDKNDWTIEGVLQEKQVFDESVKFERYGQSEGKDVWTVPAPSTPNVIQTPIPANLLACSVEPWQNPSQEENQDDSSRYIVATGADRQVHLFKTDEGNDVVTSFTGHSDSPVLSYATIQNGKYVLMTNMSGQLLLQRGAGILSRRKDHAKYAVKVIACEEDDQAGETTSNIVWVATAGWDSKILLYRLRIPSRTGDTDSVELNEPIAHINLLTNPESILFVRHPDTHELVLLASRRDSTYLFYYGVPSSMPTETPSECKLLGKQNLAPHSNAWVAFSPSCLALSPHDPGLIAVAASTLPHMKVILVRLLFPKQEQESSGHAPMGSTAEPETQATQAFAALALQNREDAAIMIQANTFAPQTVYSTPQVVWRPDGSGVWVNGDDGVIRGVETMTGKVTAMLKDGHQVGSKVRAIWAGWVEVQRDGKVVKEEWLVSGGFDKRLIVWRV
;
A
#
# COMPACT_ATOMS: atom_id res chain seq x y z
N MET A 1 26.39 37.31 4.05
CA MET A 1 25.31 36.48 4.63
C MET A 1 25.28 35.17 3.88
N THR A 2 25.09 34.04 4.56
CA THR A 2 24.85 32.74 3.92
C THR A 2 23.47 32.74 3.25
N ALA A 3 23.24 31.91 2.23
CA ALA A 3 21.94 31.83 1.56
C ALA A 3 20.76 31.56 2.54
N THR A 4 21.03 30.83 3.63
CA THR A 4 20.09 30.57 4.74
C THR A 4 19.74 31.80 5.57
N THR A 5 20.70 32.70 5.82
CA THR A 5 20.41 33.94 6.57
C THR A 5 19.57 34.92 5.74
N GLN A 6 19.78 34.95 4.42
CA GLN A 6 18.93 35.75 3.53
C GLN A 6 17.48 35.25 3.48
N LEU A 7 17.25 33.94 3.44
CA LEU A 7 15.91 33.37 3.44
C LEU A 7 15.12 33.71 4.72
N ALA A 8 15.78 33.58 5.89
CA ALA A 8 15.15 33.91 7.18
C ALA A 8 14.76 35.39 7.26
N SER A 9 15.65 36.30 6.81
CA SER A 9 15.37 37.73 6.80
C SER A 9 14.21 38.10 5.85
N VAL A 10 14.07 37.42 4.71
CA VAL A 10 12.94 37.62 3.78
C VAL A 10 11.60 37.17 4.38
N LEU A 11 11.58 36.05 5.11
CA LEU A 11 10.38 35.56 5.80
C LEU A 11 9.92 36.54 6.90
N VAL A 12 10.86 37.14 7.65
CA VAL A 12 10.56 38.16 8.68
C VAL A 12 10.01 39.43 8.03
N ALA A 13 10.61 39.89 6.93
CA ALA A 13 10.10 41.03 6.19
C ALA A 13 8.67 40.80 5.66
N ARG A 14 8.38 39.58 5.18
CA ARG A 14 7.04 39.17 4.72
C ARG A 14 6.02 39.20 5.85
N PHE A 15 6.35 38.64 7.02
CA PHE A 15 5.50 38.65 8.21
C PHE A 15 5.19 40.08 8.70
N LEU A 16 6.21 40.94 8.79
CA LEU A 16 6.04 42.33 9.23
C LEU A 16 5.14 43.11 8.25
N ARG A 17 5.27 42.82 6.95
CA ARG A 17 4.48 43.44 5.90
C ARG A 17 3.02 42.96 5.90
N SER A 18 2.77 41.66 6.03
CA SER A 18 1.40 41.11 6.06
C SER A 18 0.60 41.53 7.29
N ASN A 19 1.28 41.78 8.42
CA ASN A 19 0.67 42.24 9.67
C ASN A 19 0.68 43.78 9.85
N ASN A 20 1.03 44.54 8.81
CA ASN A 20 1.03 46.02 8.80
C ASN A 20 1.98 46.69 9.84
N TYR A 21 3.08 46.04 10.22
CA TYR A 21 4.10 46.62 11.11
C TYR A 21 5.12 47.49 10.34
N THR A 22 4.66 48.61 9.79
CA THR A 22 5.41 49.45 8.84
C THR A 22 6.68 50.10 9.43
N GLU A 23 6.62 50.59 10.67
CA GLU A 23 7.77 51.22 11.33
C GLU A 23 8.88 50.19 11.62
N THR A 24 8.50 49.04 12.18
CA THR A 24 9.41 47.91 12.44
C THR A 24 10.00 47.34 11.16
N LEU A 25 9.22 47.25 10.09
CA LEU A 25 9.67 46.79 8.77
C LEU A 25 10.78 47.70 8.21
N ASN A 26 10.61 49.02 8.29
CA ASN A 26 11.59 49.98 7.77
C ASN A 26 12.92 49.92 8.54
N VAL A 27 12.85 49.78 9.87
CA VAL A 27 14.05 49.59 10.71
C VAL A 27 14.74 48.27 10.36
N PHE A 28 13.97 47.19 10.25
CA PHE A 28 14.46 45.85 9.95
C PHE A 28 15.13 45.75 8.57
N ILE A 29 14.51 46.29 7.52
CA ILE A 29 15.09 46.32 6.16
C ILE A 29 16.45 47.04 6.15
N ARG A 30 16.54 48.17 6.88
CA ARG A 30 17.77 48.96 6.99
C ARG A 30 18.87 48.22 7.74
N GLU A 31 18.55 47.56 8.84
CA GLU A 31 19.53 46.83 9.68
C GLU A 31 19.97 45.50 9.05
N ALA A 32 19.05 44.79 8.41
CA ALA A 32 19.33 43.52 7.73
C ALA A 32 19.95 43.69 6.34
N GLY A 33 20.08 44.92 5.83
CA GLY A 33 20.63 45.21 4.50
C GLY A 33 19.80 44.61 3.36
N LEU A 34 18.48 44.54 3.52
CA LEU A 34 17.55 43.99 2.54
C LEU A 34 17.10 45.06 1.55
N PRO A 35 16.69 44.68 0.32
CA PRO A 35 16.05 45.62 -0.60
C PRO A 35 14.63 46.01 -0.12
N ALA A 36 14.14 47.17 -0.55
CA ALA A 36 12.89 47.78 -0.04
C ALA A 36 11.61 47.00 -0.38
N ASP A 37 11.70 46.15 -1.40
CA ASP A 37 10.68 45.21 -1.88
C ASP A 37 10.73 43.87 -1.13
N ALA A 38 11.67 43.65 -0.22
CA ALA A 38 11.78 42.41 0.54
C ALA A 38 10.45 42.07 1.25
N GLY A 39 10.02 40.81 1.05
CA GLY A 39 8.76 40.29 1.58
C GLY A 39 7.50 40.65 0.78
N GLN A 40 7.61 41.33 -0.37
CA GLN A 40 6.48 41.50 -1.30
C GLN A 40 6.23 40.20 -2.09
N PRO A 41 4.97 39.79 -2.27
CA PRO A 41 4.65 38.66 -3.14
C PRO A 41 4.79 39.08 -4.60
N ASP A 42 5.91 38.74 -5.23
CA ASP A 42 6.07 38.94 -6.66
C ASP A 42 5.26 37.88 -7.41
N GLY A 43 4.14 38.29 -8.01
CA GLY A 43 3.20 37.43 -8.73
C GLY A 43 3.76 36.72 -9.99
N LYS A 44 5.08 36.67 -10.17
CA LYS A 44 5.74 35.99 -11.31
C LYS A 44 6.86 35.01 -10.93
N THR A 45 7.29 34.89 -9.67
CA THR A 45 8.47 34.06 -9.35
C THR A 45 8.49 33.31 -8.01
N ASP A 46 7.53 33.48 -7.11
CA ASP A 46 7.51 32.71 -5.87
C ASP A 46 6.78 31.36 -6.03
N LYS A 47 7.52 30.34 -6.48
CA LYS A 47 7.08 28.93 -6.40
C LYS A 47 7.14 28.34 -4.99
N ASN A 48 7.50 29.14 -3.98
CA ASN A 48 7.74 28.70 -2.61
C ASN A 48 7.06 29.66 -1.61
N ASP A 49 5.77 29.41 -1.35
CA ASP A 49 4.90 30.10 -0.38
C ASP A 49 5.26 29.79 1.09
N TRP A 50 6.52 29.98 1.47
CA TRP A 50 6.94 29.80 2.86
C TRP A 50 6.55 31.05 3.67
N THR A 51 5.83 30.84 4.79
CA THR A 51 5.50 31.86 5.80
C THR A 51 6.13 31.50 7.13
N ILE A 52 6.38 32.48 8.00
CA ILE A 52 6.96 32.21 9.33
C ILE A 52 6.03 31.32 10.14
N GLU A 53 4.72 31.57 10.04
CA GLU A 53 3.68 30.80 10.70
C GLU A 53 3.65 29.37 10.17
N GLY A 54 3.79 29.18 8.85
CA GLY A 54 3.90 27.86 8.24
C GLY A 54 5.13 27.10 8.71
N VAL A 55 6.30 27.75 8.76
CA VAL A 55 7.54 27.15 9.27
C VAL A 55 7.44 26.80 10.76
N LEU A 56 6.82 27.66 11.57
CA LEU A 56 6.62 27.41 13.01
C LEU A 56 5.64 26.25 13.23
N GLN A 57 4.56 26.19 12.48
CA GLN A 57 3.59 25.11 12.55
C GLN A 57 4.21 23.78 12.09
N GLU A 58 4.98 23.79 10.99
CA GLU A 58 5.74 22.64 10.53
C GLU A 58 6.76 22.18 11.56
N LYS A 59 7.49 23.11 12.20
CA LYS A 59 8.41 22.79 13.29
C LYS A 59 7.68 22.19 14.50
N GLN A 60 6.54 22.74 14.91
CA GLN A 60 5.77 22.19 16.03
C GLN A 60 5.29 20.77 15.72
N VAL A 61 4.73 20.54 14.53
CA VAL A 61 4.32 19.22 14.06
C VAL A 61 5.52 18.26 13.97
N PHE A 62 6.68 18.76 13.52
CA PHE A 62 7.92 18.00 13.48
C PHE A 62 8.37 17.60 14.89
N ASP A 63 8.49 18.55 15.82
CA ASP A 63 8.90 18.33 17.21
C ASP A 63 7.95 17.37 17.94
N GLU A 64 6.65 17.41 17.64
CA GLU A 64 5.69 16.42 18.11
C GLU A 64 5.88 15.06 17.44
N SER A 65 6.09 15.03 16.12
CA SER A 65 6.27 13.79 15.37
C SER A 65 7.48 12.98 15.85
N VAL A 66 8.59 13.66 16.18
CA VAL A 66 9.83 13.07 16.73
C VAL A 66 9.58 12.36 18.06
N LYS A 67 8.68 12.87 18.91
CA LYS A 67 8.32 12.21 20.19
C LYS A 67 7.64 10.85 19.99
N PHE A 68 7.07 10.62 18.81
CA PHE A 68 6.42 9.38 18.44
C PHE A 68 7.24 8.53 17.47
N GLU A 69 8.49 8.91 17.19
CA GLU A 69 9.38 8.10 16.35
C GLU A 69 10.02 7.00 17.18
N ARG A 70 9.96 5.78 16.66
CA ARG A 70 10.64 4.61 17.21
C ARG A 70 11.64 4.14 16.18
N TYR A 71 12.90 4.45 16.44
CA TYR A 71 14.04 4.00 15.67
C TYR A 71 14.73 2.83 16.40
N GLY A 72 15.12 1.79 15.67
CA GLY A 72 15.90 0.69 16.26
C GLY A 72 17.35 1.11 16.57
N GLN A 73 17.97 0.42 17.53
CA GLN A 73 19.37 0.61 17.93
C GLN A 73 20.21 -0.58 17.45
N SER A 74 21.19 -0.40 16.54
CA SER A 74 22.25 -1.38 16.24
C SER A 74 23.22 -0.91 15.11
N GLU A 75 24.49 -1.34 15.19
CA GLU A 75 25.56 -1.21 14.17
C GLU A 75 25.84 -2.56 13.43
N GLY A 76 24.85 -3.45 13.30
CA GLY A 76 25.00 -4.82 12.79
C GLY A 76 24.43 -5.10 11.38
N LYS A 77 24.91 -6.21 10.77
CA LYS A 77 24.84 -6.70 9.37
C LYS A 77 23.50 -6.64 8.58
N ASP A 78 22.36 -6.32 9.19
CA ASP A 78 21.06 -6.17 8.51
C ASP A 78 20.78 -4.69 8.20
N VAL A 79 21.80 -4.03 7.64
CA VAL A 79 21.75 -2.66 7.15
C VAL A 79 21.20 -2.67 5.73
N TRP A 80 20.53 -1.59 5.31
CA TRP A 80 20.10 -1.36 3.93
C TRP A 80 21.14 -1.89 2.92
N THR A 81 20.79 -2.95 2.20
CA THR A 81 21.75 -3.65 1.34
C THR A 81 22.06 -2.83 0.08
N VAL A 82 23.30 -2.88 -0.38
CA VAL A 82 23.78 -2.20 -1.59
C VAL A 82 24.37 -3.27 -2.52
N PRO A 83 24.09 -3.23 -3.83
CA PRO A 83 23.36 -2.18 -4.55
C PRO A 83 21.84 -2.25 -4.35
N ALA A 84 21.19 -1.09 -4.49
CA ALA A 84 19.74 -0.94 -4.50
C ALA A 84 19.31 -0.19 -5.77
N PRO A 85 18.09 -0.40 -6.28
CA PRO A 85 17.58 0.33 -7.43
C PRO A 85 17.73 1.85 -7.27
N SER A 86 18.32 2.53 -8.25
CA SER A 86 18.59 3.97 -8.19
C SER A 86 18.47 4.69 -9.52
N THR A 87 18.73 4.01 -10.63
CA THR A 87 18.76 4.59 -11.98
C THR A 87 17.40 4.47 -12.65
N PRO A 88 16.73 5.57 -13.03
CA PRO A 88 15.43 5.53 -13.69
C PRO A 88 15.54 5.17 -15.18
N ASN A 89 14.69 4.23 -15.62
CA ASN A 89 14.44 3.95 -17.03
C ASN A 89 12.95 4.18 -17.33
N VAL A 90 12.64 5.23 -18.09
CA VAL A 90 11.25 5.62 -18.40
C VAL A 90 10.74 4.81 -19.58
N ILE A 91 9.68 4.04 -19.35
CA ILE A 91 8.99 3.26 -20.38
C ILE A 91 7.95 4.15 -21.06
N GLN A 92 7.96 4.15 -22.39
CA GLN A 92 6.95 4.84 -23.17
C GLN A 92 5.67 4.01 -23.20
N THR A 93 4.61 4.50 -22.56
CA THR A 93 3.29 3.87 -22.64
C THR A 93 2.65 4.17 -24.00
N PRO A 94 1.85 3.25 -24.57
CA PRO A 94 1.16 3.48 -25.85
C PRO A 94 0.27 4.73 -25.84
N ILE A 95 -0.37 4.99 -24.69
CA ILE A 95 -1.24 6.14 -24.47
C ILE A 95 -0.75 6.88 -23.21
N PRO A 96 -0.57 8.20 -23.25
CA PRO A 96 -0.17 8.98 -22.08
C PRO A 96 -1.37 9.20 -21.14
N ALA A 97 -1.47 8.38 -20.09
CA ALA A 97 -2.52 8.45 -19.08
C ALA A 97 -1.96 8.37 -17.66
N ASN A 98 -2.73 8.85 -16.68
CA ASN A 98 -2.36 8.70 -15.27
C ASN A 98 -2.34 7.20 -14.93
N LEU A 99 -1.23 6.73 -14.37
CA LEU A 99 -1.09 5.33 -14.00
C LEU A 99 -1.71 5.08 -12.63
N LEU A 100 -2.43 3.96 -12.50
CA LEU A 100 -3.26 3.63 -11.35
C LEU A 100 -2.71 2.44 -10.57
N ALA A 101 -2.17 1.43 -11.26
CA ALA A 101 -1.43 0.30 -10.70
C ALA A 101 -0.29 -0.10 -11.64
N CYS A 102 0.81 -0.60 -11.08
CA CYS A 102 1.91 -1.19 -11.84
C CYS A 102 2.69 -2.21 -11.01
N SER A 103 3.18 -3.27 -11.65
CA SER A 103 4.03 -4.30 -11.05
C SER A 103 4.68 -5.16 -12.13
N VAL A 104 5.56 -6.09 -11.72
CA VAL A 104 6.03 -7.17 -12.59
C VAL A 104 5.36 -8.45 -12.16
N GLU A 105 4.51 -9.01 -13.01
CA GLU A 105 3.74 -10.23 -12.71
C GLU A 105 3.93 -11.29 -13.79
N PRO A 106 3.78 -12.58 -13.45
CA PRO A 106 3.58 -13.60 -14.46
C PRO A 106 2.28 -13.33 -15.22
N TRP A 107 2.30 -13.48 -16.54
CA TRP A 107 1.11 -13.34 -17.38
C TRP A 107 1.20 -14.32 -18.55
N GLN A 108 0.12 -15.04 -18.86
CA GLN A 108 0.13 -15.94 -20.01
C GLN A 108 0.09 -15.14 -21.31
N ASN A 109 1.06 -15.39 -22.20
CA ASN A 109 1.20 -14.63 -23.43
C ASN A 109 -0.10 -14.69 -24.28
N PRO A 110 -0.79 -13.55 -24.52
CA PRO A 110 -2.04 -13.54 -25.26
C PRO A 110 -1.89 -13.85 -26.76
N SER A 111 -0.66 -13.87 -27.30
CA SER A 111 -0.40 -14.10 -28.73
C SER A 111 0.09 -15.50 -29.09
N GLN A 112 0.36 -16.38 -28.12
CA GLN A 112 0.75 -17.78 -28.38
C GLN A 112 -0.48 -18.69 -28.27
N GLU A 113 -0.63 -19.63 -29.20
CA GLU A 113 -1.65 -20.68 -29.11
C GLU A 113 -1.53 -21.41 -27.76
N GLU A 114 -2.66 -21.73 -27.13
CA GLU A 114 -2.83 -22.19 -25.74
C GLU A 114 -2.00 -23.43 -25.30
N ASN A 115 -1.14 -23.98 -26.16
CA ASN A 115 -0.41 -25.23 -25.97
C ASN A 115 1.03 -25.07 -25.44
N GLN A 116 1.51 -23.86 -25.17
CA GLN A 116 2.77 -23.64 -24.43
C GLN A 116 2.46 -22.97 -23.09
N ASP A 117 2.67 -23.73 -22.00
CA ASP A 117 2.41 -23.35 -20.60
C ASP A 117 3.49 -22.40 -20.03
N ASP A 118 4.13 -21.60 -20.88
CA ASP A 118 5.30 -20.81 -20.52
C ASP A 118 4.86 -19.39 -20.12
N SER A 119 4.38 -19.25 -18.88
CA SER A 119 4.07 -17.94 -18.30
C SER A 119 5.36 -17.11 -18.17
N SER A 120 5.50 -16.08 -18.98
CA SER A 120 6.60 -15.11 -18.82
C SER A 120 6.21 -14.01 -17.84
N ARG A 121 7.20 -13.34 -17.25
CA ARG A 121 6.97 -12.14 -16.44
C ARG A 121 6.93 -10.91 -17.32
N TYR A 122 5.94 -10.05 -17.06
CA TYR A 122 5.75 -8.81 -17.79
C TYR A 122 5.66 -7.65 -16.81
N ILE A 123 6.11 -6.49 -17.24
CA ILE A 123 5.74 -5.25 -16.57
C ILE A 123 4.28 -4.98 -16.94
N VAL A 124 3.43 -4.90 -15.94
CA VAL A 124 2.01 -4.61 -16.07
C VAL A 124 1.76 -3.19 -15.61
N ALA A 125 0.98 -2.43 -16.38
CA ALA A 125 0.54 -1.11 -15.96
C ALA A 125 -0.92 -0.88 -16.36
N THR A 126 -1.69 -0.27 -15.45
CA THR A 126 -3.06 0.17 -15.72
C THR A 126 -3.18 1.68 -15.69
N GLY A 127 -4.00 2.23 -16.57
CA GLY A 127 -4.14 3.67 -16.74
C GLY A 127 -5.58 4.18 -16.57
N ALA A 128 -5.70 5.49 -16.42
CA ALA A 128 -6.96 6.23 -16.52
C ALA A 128 -7.63 6.14 -17.91
N ASP A 129 -6.90 5.60 -18.90
CA ASP A 129 -7.37 5.26 -20.25
C ASP A 129 -8.17 3.94 -20.31
N ARG A 130 -8.39 3.28 -19.16
CA ARG A 130 -9.20 2.05 -19.02
C ARG A 130 -8.54 0.82 -19.64
N GLN A 131 -7.24 0.88 -19.87
CA GLN A 131 -6.47 -0.20 -20.47
C GLN A 131 -5.52 -0.85 -19.46
N VAL A 132 -5.14 -2.08 -19.79
CA VAL A 132 -4.03 -2.78 -19.15
C VAL A 132 -2.97 -3.00 -20.23
N HIS A 133 -1.75 -2.55 -19.94
CA HIS A 133 -0.61 -2.66 -20.84
C HIS A 133 0.39 -3.69 -20.30
N LEU A 134 0.88 -4.55 -21.18
CA LEU A 134 1.97 -5.48 -20.89
C LEU A 134 3.21 -5.06 -21.64
N PHE A 135 4.35 -5.03 -20.94
CA PHE A 135 5.67 -4.75 -21.52
C PHE A 135 6.63 -5.89 -21.17
N LYS A 136 7.59 -6.15 -22.06
CA LYS A 136 8.65 -7.12 -21.80
C LYS A 136 9.56 -6.65 -20.67
N THR A 137 10.16 -7.61 -19.96
CA THR A 137 11.25 -7.35 -19.00
C THR A 137 12.64 -7.29 -19.66
N ASP A 138 12.71 -7.54 -20.97
CA ASP A 138 13.95 -7.46 -21.75
C ASP A 138 14.44 -6.01 -21.90
N GLU A 139 15.64 -5.85 -22.47
CA GLU A 139 16.15 -4.53 -22.86
C GLU A 139 15.17 -3.81 -23.81
N GLY A 140 14.96 -2.53 -23.57
CA GLY A 140 13.97 -1.71 -24.30
C GLY A 140 12.58 -1.67 -23.65
N ASN A 141 12.17 -2.73 -22.93
CA ASN A 141 10.83 -2.86 -22.33
C ASN A 141 9.70 -2.63 -23.35
N ASP A 142 9.81 -3.26 -24.52
CA ASP A 142 8.84 -3.09 -25.60
C ASP A 142 7.43 -3.52 -25.18
N VAL A 143 6.43 -2.82 -25.73
CA VAL A 143 5.01 -3.14 -25.55
C VAL A 143 4.72 -4.49 -26.19
N VAL A 144 4.14 -5.39 -25.41
CA VAL A 144 3.68 -6.70 -25.88
C VAL A 144 2.24 -6.60 -26.35
N THR A 145 1.37 -6.06 -25.50
CA THR A 145 -0.04 -5.87 -25.83
C THR A 145 -0.67 -4.78 -24.98
N SER A 146 -1.80 -4.27 -25.45
CA SER A 146 -2.67 -3.36 -24.71
C SER A 146 -4.10 -3.86 -24.82
N PHE A 147 -4.69 -4.20 -23.68
CA PHE A 147 -6.04 -4.75 -23.63
C PHE A 147 -7.09 -3.64 -23.68
N THR A 148 -7.57 -3.33 -24.89
CA THR A 148 -8.60 -2.32 -25.12
C THR A 148 -10.00 -2.92 -25.00
N GLY A 149 -10.93 -2.22 -24.33
CA GLY A 149 -12.34 -2.62 -24.25
C GLY A 149 -12.66 -3.72 -23.21
N HIS A 150 -11.66 -4.19 -22.46
CA HIS A 150 -11.86 -5.14 -21.36
C HIS A 150 -12.65 -4.53 -20.20
N SER A 151 -12.35 -3.26 -19.88
CA SER A 151 -12.98 -2.51 -18.80
C SER A 151 -13.75 -1.32 -19.35
N ASP A 152 -14.92 -1.03 -18.78
CA ASP A 152 -15.73 0.15 -19.12
C ASP A 152 -15.23 1.43 -18.43
N SER A 153 -14.34 1.27 -17.45
CA SER A 153 -13.84 2.31 -16.55
C SER A 153 -12.39 2.01 -16.14
N PRO A 154 -11.64 2.98 -15.57
CA PRO A 154 -10.25 2.77 -15.21
C PRO A 154 -10.04 1.59 -14.26
N VAL A 155 -9.04 0.75 -14.56
CA VAL A 155 -8.67 -0.41 -13.73
C VAL A 155 -7.78 0.06 -12.58
N LEU A 156 -8.23 -0.19 -11.36
CA LEU A 156 -7.62 0.32 -10.13
C LEU A 156 -6.66 -0.67 -9.46
N SER A 157 -6.90 -1.97 -9.64
CA SER A 157 -6.10 -3.04 -9.05
C SER A 157 -6.26 -4.30 -9.88
N TYR A 158 -5.24 -5.17 -9.84
CA TYR A 158 -5.30 -6.50 -10.42
C TYR A 158 -4.55 -7.50 -9.54
N ALA A 159 -4.84 -8.78 -9.72
CA ALA A 159 -4.14 -9.89 -9.07
C ALA A 159 -4.05 -11.06 -10.05
N THR A 160 -2.86 -11.66 -10.18
CA THR A 160 -2.63 -12.83 -11.01
C THR A 160 -2.80 -14.10 -10.20
N ILE A 161 -3.37 -15.14 -10.80
CA ILE A 161 -3.55 -16.46 -10.18
C ILE A 161 -3.11 -17.55 -11.17
N GLN A 162 -2.73 -18.72 -10.66
CA GLN A 162 -2.18 -19.84 -11.40
C GLN A 162 -1.02 -19.40 -12.30
N ASN A 163 -0.06 -18.72 -11.70
CA ASN A 163 1.15 -18.21 -12.37
C ASN A 163 0.83 -17.37 -13.63
N GLY A 164 -0.16 -16.48 -13.55
CA GLY A 164 -0.49 -15.56 -14.63
C GLY A 164 -1.43 -16.10 -15.71
N LYS A 165 -1.90 -17.33 -15.58
CA LYS A 165 -2.90 -17.92 -16.47
C LYS A 165 -4.24 -17.18 -16.41
N TYR A 166 -4.64 -16.79 -15.20
CA TYR A 166 -5.84 -16.00 -14.98
C TYR A 166 -5.48 -14.70 -14.27
N VAL A 167 -6.20 -13.64 -14.60
CA VAL A 167 -6.02 -12.32 -14.00
C VAL A 167 -7.35 -11.75 -13.54
N LEU A 168 -7.41 -11.37 -12.28
CA LEU A 168 -8.52 -10.66 -11.68
C LEU A 168 -8.25 -9.16 -11.74
N MET A 169 -9.25 -8.37 -12.12
CA MET A 169 -9.14 -6.92 -12.20
C MET A 169 -10.34 -6.24 -11.56
N THR A 170 -10.11 -5.14 -10.85
CA THR A 170 -11.19 -4.28 -10.33
C THR A 170 -11.11 -2.87 -10.90
N ASN A 171 -12.25 -2.21 -11.03
CA ASN A 171 -12.34 -0.92 -11.71
C ASN A 171 -13.22 0.12 -10.98
N MET A 172 -13.21 1.35 -11.52
CA MET A 172 -14.02 2.45 -11.00
C MET A 172 -15.53 2.28 -11.19
N SER A 173 -16.03 1.31 -11.96
CA SER A 173 -17.47 1.03 -12.05
C SER A 173 -17.96 0.04 -10.99
N GLY A 174 -17.06 -0.45 -10.13
CA GLY A 174 -17.39 -1.43 -9.08
C GLY A 174 -17.39 -2.87 -9.56
N GLN A 175 -16.77 -3.14 -10.72
CA GLN A 175 -16.74 -4.47 -11.30
C GLN A 175 -15.51 -5.25 -10.84
N LEU A 176 -15.70 -6.57 -10.75
CA LEU A 176 -14.65 -7.59 -10.75
C LEU A 176 -14.67 -8.30 -12.10
N LEU A 177 -13.53 -8.33 -12.77
CA LEU A 177 -13.34 -8.96 -14.09
C LEU A 177 -12.37 -10.13 -13.94
N LEU A 178 -12.67 -11.25 -14.59
CA LEU A 178 -11.78 -12.39 -14.71
C LEU A 178 -11.34 -12.51 -16.17
N GLN A 179 -10.03 -12.42 -16.39
CA GLN A 179 -9.39 -12.53 -17.70
C GLN A 179 -8.57 -13.82 -17.80
N ARG A 180 -8.52 -14.38 -19.01
CA ARG A 180 -7.57 -15.41 -19.42
C ARG A 180 -7.07 -15.10 -20.83
N GLY A 181 -5.76 -15.14 -21.04
CA GLY A 181 -5.15 -14.75 -22.31
C GLY A 181 -5.60 -13.35 -22.74
N ALA A 182 -6.18 -13.24 -23.93
CA ALA A 182 -6.75 -11.99 -24.45
C ALA A 182 -8.24 -11.78 -24.14
N GLY A 183 -8.95 -12.76 -23.56
CA GLY A 183 -10.40 -12.72 -23.38
C GLY A 183 -10.83 -12.47 -21.93
N ILE A 184 -11.97 -11.79 -21.75
CA ILE A 184 -12.66 -11.73 -20.47
C ILE A 184 -13.60 -12.93 -20.34
N LEU A 185 -13.34 -13.79 -19.37
CA LEU A 185 -14.15 -14.98 -19.08
C LEU A 185 -15.43 -14.63 -18.32
N SER A 186 -15.32 -13.75 -17.33
CA SER A 186 -16.45 -13.42 -16.44
C SER A 186 -16.36 -11.99 -15.92
N ARG A 187 -17.53 -11.40 -15.65
CA ARG A 187 -17.68 -10.04 -15.13
C ARG A 187 -18.77 -10.02 -14.07
N ARG A 188 -18.50 -9.36 -12.95
CA ARG A 188 -19.49 -9.10 -11.90
C ARG A 188 -19.46 -7.66 -11.45
N LYS A 189 -20.60 -7.14 -11.02
CA LYS A 189 -20.73 -5.80 -10.42
C LYS A 189 -21.47 -5.92 -9.09
N ASP A 190 -20.75 -6.37 -8.07
CA ASP A 190 -21.31 -6.54 -6.73
C ASP A 190 -21.07 -5.31 -5.84
N HIS A 191 -20.06 -4.48 -6.16
CA HIS A 191 -19.86 -3.20 -5.48
C HIS A 191 -20.73 -2.09 -6.07
N ALA A 192 -21.33 -1.29 -5.20
CA ALA A 192 -22.16 -0.16 -5.60
C ALA A 192 -21.35 1.07 -6.05
N LYS A 193 -20.06 1.11 -5.67
CA LYS A 193 -19.09 2.17 -5.97
C LYS A 193 -17.77 1.54 -6.43
N TYR A 194 -16.68 2.30 -6.44
CA TYR A 194 -15.38 1.88 -6.97
C TYR A 194 -14.88 0.63 -6.25
N ALA A 195 -14.46 -0.39 -7.01
CA ALA A 195 -13.78 -1.57 -6.48
C ALA A 195 -12.27 -1.29 -6.53
N VAL A 196 -11.71 -0.87 -5.39
CA VAL A 196 -10.39 -0.21 -5.33
C VAL A 196 -9.21 -1.15 -5.17
N LYS A 197 -9.45 -2.37 -4.66
CA LYS A 197 -8.39 -3.37 -4.46
C LYS A 197 -8.94 -4.77 -4.67
N VAL A 198 -8.13 -5.62 -5.28
CA VAL A 198 -8.35 -7.08 -5.34
C VAL A 198 -7.08 -7.77 -4.87
N ILE A 199 -7.25 -8.81 -4.06
CA ILE A 199 -6.18 -9.72 -3.64
C ILE A 199 -6.68 -11.15 -3.83
N ALA A 200 -5.74 -12.06 -4.10
CA ALA A 200 -6.01 -13.47 -4.24
C ALA A 200 -5.05 -14.30 -3.39
N CYS A 201 -5.52 -15.43 -2.88
CA CYS A 201 -4.71 -16.45 -2.20
C CYS A 201 -5.09 -17.81 -2.76
N GLU A 202 -4.11 -18.53 -3.26
CA GLU A 202 -4.28 -19.92 -3.69
C GLU A 202 -4.14 -20.82 -2.46
N GLU A 203 -5.05 -21.78 -2.34
CA GLU A 203 -4.97 -22.80 -1.30
C GLU A 203 -4.00 -23.87 -1.77
N ASP A 204 -2.97 -24.18 -0.96
CA ASP A 204 -1.98 -25.20 -1.34
C ASP A 204 -2.69 -26.56 -1.35
N ASP A 205 -2.55 -27.29 -2.47
CA ASP A 205 -3.06 -28.66 -2.61
C ASP A 205 -2.55 -29.49 -1.43
N GLN A 206 -3.45 -29.83 -0.49
CA GLN A 206 -3.17 -30.95 0.39
C GLN A 206 -3.08 -32.19 -0.50
N ALA A 207 -1.90 -32.79 -0.53
CA ALA A 207 -1.61 -33.99 -1.30
C ALA A 207 -2.68 -35.07 -1.04
N GLY A 208 -3.68 -35.14 -1.93
CA GLY A 208 -4.83 -36.02 -1.78
C GLY A 208 -6.07 -35.54 -2.54
N GLU A 209 -6.25 -36.03 -3.77
CA GLU A 209 -7.55 -36.25 -4.42
C GLU A 209 -8.44 -35.05 -4.80
N THR A 210 -8.01 -33.79 -4.72
CA THR A 210 -8.85 -32.68 -5.24
C THR A 210 -8.56 -32.39 -6.72
N THR A 211 -9.58 -32.45 -7.57
CA THR A 211 -9.51 -32.25 -9.02
C THR A 211 -9.54 -30.77 -9.45
N SER A 212 -9.55 -29.85 -8.48
CA SER A 212 -9.68 -28.40 -8.71
C SER A 212 -8.92 -27.61 -7.65
N ASN A 213 -8.15 -26.62 -8.10
CA ASN A 213 -7.46 -25.66 -7.24
C ASN A 213 -8.47 -24.63 -6.73
N ILE A 214 -8.44 -24.35 -5.43
CA ILE A 214 -9.30 -23.35 -4.79
C ILE A 214 -8.53 -22.05 -4.66
N VAL A 215 -9.15 -20.96 -5.12
CA VAL A 215 -8.59 -19.62 -5.00
C VAL A 215 -9.56 -18.72 -4.24
N TRP A 216 -9.08 -18.17 -3.14
CA TRP A 216 -9.76 -17.16 -2.36
C TRP A 216 -9.50 -15.79 -2.96
N VAL A 217 -10.55 -15.03 -3.23
CA VAL A 217 -10.46 -13.68 -3.81
C VAL A 217 -11.20 -12.72 -2.92
N ALA A 218 -10.56 -11.62 -2.51
CA ALA A 218 -11.19 -10.56 -1.76
C ALA A 218 -11.12 -9.25 -2.53
N THR A 219 -12.24 -8.52 -2.59
CA THR A 219 -12.32 -7.18 -3.18
C THR A 219 -12.74 -6.16 -2.15
N ALA A 220 -12.11 -4.98 -2.16
CA ALA A 220 -12.47 -3.85 -1.31
C ALA A 220 -13.11 -2.74 -2.14
N GLY A 221 -14.23 -2.17 -1.67
CA GLY A 221 -14.96 -1.14 -2.37
C GLY A 221 -15.21 0.14 -1.56
N TRP A 222 -15.35 1.27 -2.24
CA TRP A 222 -15.73 2.57 -1.65
C TRP A 222 -17.21 2.68 -1.28
N ASP A 223 -17.93 1.56 -1.33
CA ASP A 223 -19.25 1.34 -0.74
C ASP A 223 -19.15 0.79 0.70
N SER A 224 -17.98 0.90 1.32
CA SER A 224 -17.67 0.41 2.67
C SER A 224 -17.84 -1.10 2.83
N LYS A 225 -17.67 -1.87 1.75
CA LYS A 225 -17.76 -3.33 1.77
C LYS A 225 -16.45 -3.98 1.35
N ILE A 226 -16.18 -5.14 1.96
CA ILE A 226 -15.24 -6.12 1.42
C ILE A 226 -16.06 -7.35 1.05
N LEU A 227 -15.87 -7.85 -0.17
CA LEU A 227 -16.55 -9.04 -0.67
C LEU A 227 -15.53 -10.16 -0.85
N LEU A 228 -15.93 -11.37 -0.48
CA LEU A 228 -15.10 -12.56 -0.56
C LEU A 228 -15.73 -13.55 -1.55
N TYR A 229 -14.92 -14.04 -2.46
CA TYR A 229 -15.28 -15.01 -3.47
C TYR A 229 -14.39 -16.25 -3.31
N ARG A 230 -14.94 -17.38 -3.74
CA ARG A 230 -14.21 -18.65 -3.83
C ARG A 230 -14.30 -19.15 -5.26
N LEU A 231 -13.18 -19.11 -5.96
CA LEU A 231 -13.05 -19.60 -7.31
C LEU A 231 -12.56 -21.05 -7.28
N ARG A 232 -13.14 -21.91 -8.12
CA ARG A 232 -12.64 -23.27 -8.36
C ARG A 232 -12.09 -23.32 -9.77
N ILE A 233 -10.81 -23.63 -9.88
CA ILE A 233 -10.12 -23.73 -11.16
C ILE A 233 -9.87 -25.22 -11.44
N PRO A 234 -10.42 -25.79 -12.52
CA PRO A 234 -10.18 -27.19 -12.87
C PRO A 234 -8.69 -27.44 -13.10
N SER A 235 -8.13 -28.47 -12.46
CA SER A 235 -6.69 -28.80 -12.57
C SER A 235 -6.35 -29.50 -13.90
N ARG A 236 -7.35 -29.90 -14.71
CA ARG A 236 -7.16 -30.53 -16.03
C ARG A 236 -7.43 -29.57 -17.19
N THR A 237 -6.54 -29.61 -18.18
CA THR A 237 -6.44 -28.74 -19.36
C THR A 237 -7.63 -28.77 -20.34
N GLY A 238 -8.63 -29.63 -20.13
CA GLY A 238 -9.73 -29.82 -21.08
C GLY A 238 -11.04 -29.08 -20.81
N ASP A 239 -11.22 -28.48 -19.63
CA ASP A 239 -12.51 -27.90 -19.17
C ASP A 239 -12.40 -26.40 -18.83
N THR A 240 -11.52 -25.71 -19.55
CA THR A 240 -10.98 -24.41 -19.16
C THR A 240 -11.91 -23.22 -19.32
N ASP A 241 -12.98 -23.37 -20.12
CA ASP A 241 -13.99 -22.34 -20.35
C ASP A 241 -15.08 -22.32 -19.27
N SER A 242 -15.01 -23.22 -18.28
CA SER A 242 -15.99 -23.33 -17.19
C SER A 242 -15.68 -22.44 -15.97
N VAL A 243 -14.57 -21.67 -16.00
CA VAL A 243 -14.16 -20.86 -14.85
C VAL A 243 -14.95 -19.54 -14.82
N GLU A 244 -15.96 -19.49 -13.97
CA GLU A 244 -16.82 -18.33 -13.78
C GLU A 244 -16.69 -17.70 -12.39
N LEU A 245 -16.89 -16.38 -12.31
CA LEU A 245 -17.05 -15.67 -11.05
C LEU A 245 -18.44 -15.95 -10.50
N ASN A 246 -18.50 -16.79 -9.47
CA ASN A 246 -19.73 -17.03 -8.71
C ASN A 246 -20.10 -15.83 -7.83
N GLU A 247 -21.27 -15.87 -7.20
CA GLU A 247 -21.67 -14.88 -6.21
C GLU A 247 -20.68 -14.83 -5.02
N PRO A 248 -20.53 -13.66 -4.35
CA PRO A 248 -19.74 -13.57 -3.14
C PRO A 248 -20.23 -14.59 -2.10
N ILE A 249 -19.32 -15.35 -1.52
CA ILE A 249 -19.64 -16.33 -0.46
C ILE A 249 -19.74 -15.69 0.92
N ALA A 250 -19.08 -14.54 1.08
CA ALA A 250 -19.16 -13.75 2.29
C ALA A 250 -18.88 -12.28 2.03
N HIS A 251 -19.22 -11.46 3.01
CA HIS A 251 -19.01 -10.03 2.98
C HIS A 251 -18.64 -9.48 4.36
N ILE A 252 -18.05 -8.29 4.37
CA ILE A 252 -17.76 -7.50 5.58
C ILE A 252 -18.31 -6.11 5.34
N ASN A 253 -19.14 -5.62 6.27
CA ASN A 253 -19.57 -4.23 6.28
C ASN A 253 -18.65 -3.43 7.21
N LEU A 254 -18.03 -2.38 6.68
CA LEU A 254 -17.17 -1.48 7.43
C LEU A 254 -17.90 -0.17 7.73
N LEU A 255 -17.53 0.50 8.82
CA LEU A 255 -18.09 1.81 9.18
C LEU A 255 -17.63 2.93 8.24
N THR A 256 -16.45 2.76 7.64
CA THR A 256 -15.81 3.71 6.74
C THR A 256 -15.16 2.94 5.59
N ASN A 257 -14.74 3.66 4.55
CA ASN A 257 -14.16 3.03 3.37
C ASN A 257 -12.92 2.18 3.73
N PRO A 258 -12.79 0.97 3.19
CA PRO A 258 -11.56 0.20 3.29
C PRO A 258 -10.41 0.95 2.63
N GLU A 259 -9.24 0.89 3.25
CA GLU A 259 -8.02 1.51 2.74
C GLU A 259 -7.08 0.44 2.16
N SER A 260 -6.86 -0.66 2.89
CA SER A 260 -6.10 -1.81 2.39
C SER A 260 -6.57 -3.13 3.00
N ILE A 261 -6.47 -4.18 2.20
CA ILE A 261 -6.73 -5.59 2.57
C ILE A 261 -5.52 -6.45 2.26
N LEU A 262 -5.32 -7.52 3.02
CA LEU A 262 -4.21 -8.48 2.87
C LEU A 262 -4.61 -9.86 3.41
N PHE A 263 -4.35 -10.93 2.67
CA PHE A 263 -4.43 -12.29 3.20
C PHE A 263 -3.14 -12.63 3.95
N VAL A 264 -3.28 -13.21 5.13
CA VAL A 264 -2.17 -13.73 5.93
C VAL A 264 -2.54 -15.08 6.49
N ARG A 265 -1.54 -15.94 6.73
CA ARG A 265 -1.77 -17.19 7.46
C ARG A 265 -1.32 -17.04 8.89
N HIS A 266 -2.14 -17.54 9.81
CA HIS A 266 -1.75 -17.63 11.21
C HIS A 266 -0.48 -18.48 11.33
N PRO A 267 0.59 -18.03 12.02
CA PRO A 267 1.87 -18.74 12.07
C PRO A 267 1.74 -20.14 12.69
N ASP A 268 0.93 -20.28 13.75
CA ASP A 268 0.75 -21.56 14.44
C ASP A 268 -0.35 -22.46 13.84
N THR A 269 -1.53 -21.91 13.51
CA THR A 269 -2.68 -22.72 13.03
C THR A 269 -2.73 -22.86 11.51
N HIS A 270 -1.94 -22.08 10.77
CA HIS A 270 -2.00 -21.95 9.31
C HIS A 270 -3.37 -21.54 8.74
N GLU A 271 -4.31 -21.13 9.60
CA GLU A 271 -5.62 -20.63 9.17
C GLU A 271 -5.46 -19.36 8.34
N LEU A 272 -6.23 -19.27 7.25
CA LEU A 272 -6.27 -18.08 6.41
C LEU A 272 -7.08 -16.98 7.10
N VAL A 273 -6.46 -15.83 7.29
CA VAL A 273 -7.05 -14.65 7.92
C VAL A 273 -6.99 -13.49 6.93
N LEU A 274 -8.11 -12.76 6.84
CA LEU A 274 -8.19 -11.53 6.06
C LEU A 274 -7.95 -10.33 6.98
N LEU A 275 -6.83 -9.63 6.75
CA LEU A 275 -6.56 -8.35 7.38
C LEU A 275 -7.26 -7.25 6.59
N ALA A 276 -7.87 -6.33 7.31
CA ALA A 276 -8.44 -5.11 6.73
C ALA A 276 -8.05 -3.89 7.56
N SER A 277 -7.92 -2.78 6.85
CA SER A 277 -7.77 -1.44 7.40
C SER A 277 -8.79 -0.52 6.74
N ARG A 278 -9.18 0.54 7.43
CA ARG A 278 -10.21 1.46 6.96
C ARG A 278 -9.86 2.89 7.31
N ARG A 279 -10.47 3.82 6.59
CA ARG A 279 -10.33 5.25 6.81
C ARG A 279 -10.80 5.64 8.21
N ASP A 280 -10.20 6.65 8.79
CA ASP A 280 -10.53 7.20 10.08
C ASP A 280 -10.44 6.16 11.22
N SER A 281 -9.48 5.23 11.13
CA SER A 281 -9.24 4.22 12.16
C SER A 281 -7.78 3.83 12.21
N THR A 282 -7.19 3.80 13.41
CA THR A 282 -5.80 3.35 13.64
C THR A 282 -5.67 1.83 13.79
N TYR A 283 -6.74 1.07 13.58
CA TYR A 283 -6.78 -0.36 13.84
C TYR A 283 -6.52 -1.19 12.58
N LEU A 284 -5.84 -2.32 12.77
CA LEU A 284 -5.95 -3.48 11.90
C LEU A 284 -7.09 -4.36 12.41
N PHE A 285 -7.92 -4.84 11.49
CA PHE A 285 -9.05 -5.73 11.77
C PHE A 285 -8.74 -7.12 11.21
N TYR A 286 -8.97 -8.14 12.03
CA TYR A 286 -8.73 -9.55 11.70
C TYR A 286 -10.07 -10.22 11.43
N TYR A 287 -10.27 -10.71 10.21
CA TYR A 287 -11.49 -11.43 9.83
C TYR A 287 -11.16 -12.88 9.49
N GLY A 288 -11.99 -13.79 9.99
CA GLY A 288 -11.91 -15.20 9.62
C GLY A 288 -12.40 -15.41 8.20
N VAL A 289 -11.65 -16.18 7.41
CA VAL A 289 -12.10 -16.64 6.10
C VAL A 289 -13.02 -17.87 6.32
N PRO A 290 -14.26 -17.87 5.80
CA PRO A 290 -15.18 -18.99 6.00
C PRO A 290 -14.59 -20.29 5.43
N SER A 291 -14.61 -21.39 6.21
CA SER A 291 -14.12 -22.70 5.76
C SER A 291 -15.19 -23.51 5.00
N SER A 292 -16.47 -23.21 5.20
CA SER A 292 -17.58 -24.04 4.72
C SER A 292 -17.97 -23.79 3.26
N MET A 293 -18.60 -24.80 2.67
CA MET A 293 -19.25 -24.73 1.34
C MET A 293 -20.22 -23.54 1.27
N PRO A 294 -20.39 -22.94 0.07
CA PRO A 294 -21.30 -21.80 -0.11
C PRO A 294 -22.70 -22.18 0.37
N THR A 295 -23.17 -21.50 1.41
CA THR A 295 -24.61 -21.41 1.70
C THR A 295 -25.28 -20.61 0.59
N GLU A 296 -26.56 -20.85 0.31
CA GLU A 296 -27.33 -20.10 -0.71
C GLU A 296 -27.34 -18.57 -0.48
N THR A 297 -26.96 -18.12 0.72
CA THR A 297 -26.81 -16.71 1.05
C THR A 297 -25.37 -16.37 1.47
N PRO A 298 -24.83 -15.21 1.02
CA PRO A 298 -23.53 -14.72 1.46
C PRO A 298 -23.54 -14.46 2.98
N SER A 299 -22.64 -15.10 3.70
CA SER A 299 -22.50 -14.90 5.15
C SER A 299 -21.70 -13.63 5.49
N GLU A 300 -21.83 -13.11 6.70
CA GLU A 300 -20.93 -12.03 7.18
C GLU A 300 -19.67 -12.66 7.79
N CYS A 301 -18.48 -12.20 7.42
CA CYS A 301 -17.24 -12.76 7.97
C CYS A 301 -17.10 -12.42 9.46
N LYS A 302 -16.73 -13.42 10.27
CA LYS A 302 -16.51 -13.26 11.72
C LYS A 302 -15.30 -12.34 11.98
N LEU A 303 -15.52 -11.25 12.70
CA LEU A 303 -14.43 -10.44 13.25
C LEU A 303 -13.75 -11.22 14.38
N LEU A 304 -12.49 -11.58 14.20
CA LEU A 304 -11.68 -12.31 15.18
C LEU A 304 -11.07 -11.38 16.23
N GLY A 305 -10.76 -10.14 15.84
CA GLY A 305 -10.19 -9.15 16.75
C GLY A 305 -9.64 -7.93 16.02
N LYS A 306 -8.98 -7.06 16.78
CA LYS A 306 -8.38 -5.82 16.29
C LYS A 306 -7.03 -5.57 16.98
N GLN A 307 -6.12 -4.91 16.28
CA GLN A 307 -4.83 -4.44 16.81
C GLN A 307 -4.69 -2.94 16.56
N ASN A 308 -4.51 -2.15 17.63
CA ASN A 308 -4.27 -0.72 17.52
C ASN A 308 -2.83 -0.43 17.09
N LEU A 309 -2.65 0.42 16.07
CA LEU A 309 -1.34 0.91 15.64
C LEU A 309 -0.94 2.24 16.28
N ALA A 310 -1.79 2.78 17.17
CA ALA A 310 -1.51 3.99 17.94
C ALA A 310 -1.97 3.84 19.40
N PRO A 311 -1.44 2.85 20.15
CA PRO A 311 -1.92 2.50 21.49
C PRO A 311 -1.83 3.65 22.49
N HIS A 312 -0.85 4.55 22.36
CA HIS A 312 -0.66 5.71 23.25
C HIS A 312 -1.19 7.03 22.68
N SER A 313 -1.85 7.01 21.52
CA SER A 313 -2.44 8.22 20.96
C SER A 313 -3.70 8.61 21.72
N ASN A 314 -3.71 9.83 22.25
CA ASN A 314 -4.91 10.44 22.83
C ASN A 314 -5.80 11.13 21.79
N ALA A 315 -5.35 11.22 20.52
CA ALA A 315 -6.15 11.74 19.42
C ALA A 315 -7.21 10.73 19.01
N TRP A 316 -8.45 11.20 18.79
CA TRP A 316 -9.61 10.38 18.42
C TRP A 316 -9.34 9.49 17.19
N VAL A 317 -8.62 10.03 16.20
CA VAL A 317 -7.96 9.27 15.12
C VAL A 317 -6.69 10.03 14.72
N ALA A 318 -5.52 9.40 14.85
CA ALA A 318 -4.25 10.02 14.47
C ALA A 318 -3.91 9.85 12.98
N PHE A 319 -4.31 8.73 12.38
CA PHE A 319 -4.07 8.37 10.98
C PHE A 319 -4.91 7.14 10.60
N SER A 320 -4.92 6.80 9.30
CA SER A 320 -5.43 5.53 8.76
C SER A 320 -4.28 4.68 8.20
N PRO A 321 -4.24 3.36 8.45
CA PRO A 321 -3.36 2.44 7.73
C PRO A 321 -3.83 2.37 6.27
N SER A 322 -3.08 2.98 5.35
CA SER A 322 -3.49 3.15 3.96
C SER A 322 -2.98 2.07 3.00
N CYS A 323 -1.84 1.46 3.31
CA CYS A 323 -1.32 0.32 2.55
C CYS A 323 -0.62 -0.66 3.49
N LEU A 324 -0.87 -1.96 3.30
CA LEU A 324 -0.28 -3.06 4.06
C LEU A 324 0.58 -3.90 3.12
N ALA A 325 1.81 -4.20 3.52
CA ALA A 325 2.71 -5.09 2.79
C ALA A 325 3.33 -6.12 3.75
N LEU A 326 3.20 -7.41 3.42
CA LEU A 326 3.78 -8.51 4.20
C LEU A 326 5.29 -8.58 3.99
N SER A 327 6.06 -8.82 5.06
CA SER A 327 7.50 -9.01 4.95
C SER A 327 7.82 -10.27 4.12
N PRO A 328 8.80 -10.20 3.20
CA PRO A 328 9.22 -11.35 2.40
C PRO A 328 9.95 -12.43 3.21
N HIS A 329 10.39 -12.10 4.42
CA HIS A 329 11.20 -13.00 5.27
C HIS A 329 10.51 -13.37 6.58
N ASP A 330 9.38 -12.74 6.89
CA ASP A 330 8.70 -12.96 8.15
C ASP A 330 7.17 -12.85 8.00
N PRO A 331 6.43 -13.97 8.05
CA PRO A 331 4.97 -13.98 7.85
C PRO A 331 4.19 -13.29 8.98
N GLY A 332 4.85 -12.99 10.12
CA GLY A 332 4.25 -12.27 11.24
C GLY A 332 4.56 -10.78 11.24
N LEU A 333 5.29 -10.24 10.26
CA LEU A 333 5.69 -8.85 10.19
C LEU A 333 5.10 -8.16 8.96
N ILE A 334 4.50 -6.99 9.15
CA ILE A 334 4.01 -6.16 8.05
C ILE A 334 4.61 -4.75 8.11
N ALA A 335 4.70 -4.13 6.94
CA ALA A 335 4.92 -2.71 6.78
C ALA A 335 3.59 -2.02 6.49
N VAL A 336 3.39 -0.86 7.11
CA VAL A 336 2.17 -0.06 7.00
C VAL A 336 2.52 1.36 6.59
N ALA A 337 1.97 1.81 5.46
CA ALA A 337 1.98 3.22 5.10
C ALA A 337 0.78 3.92 5.76
N ALA A 338 1.03 4.93 6.58
CA ALA A 338 -0.01 5.68 7.29
C ALA A 338 -0.39 6.97 6.54
N SER A 339 -1.66 7.36 6.62
CA SER A 339 -2.20 8.60 6.06
C SER A 339 -1.85 9.87 6.87
N THR A 340 -0.73 9.85 7.61
CA THR A 340 -0.33 10.96 8.48
C THR A 340 -0.01 12.20 7.64
N LEU A 341 -0.41 13.37 8.13
CA LEU A 341 -0.14 14.66 7.50
C LEU A 341 0.77 15.52 8.38
N PRO A 342 1.65 16.35 7.79
CA PRO A 342 1.85 16.56 6.34
C PRO A 342 2.73 15.49 5.68
N HIS A 343 3.34 14.61 6.47
CA HIS A 343 4.24 13.58 5.97
C HIS A 343 3.79 12.18 6.34
N MET A 344 3.93 11.28 5.38
CA MET A 344 3.65 9.87 5.57
C MET A 344 4.54 9.27 6.66
N LYS A 345 3.94 8.48 7.55
CA LYS A 345 4.69 7.60 8.46
C LYS A 345 4.67 6.17 7.94
N VAL A 346 5.76 5.45 8.18
CA VAL A 346 5.82 4.00 8.04
C VAL A 346 5.84 3.36 9.42
N ILE A 347 5.03 2.33 9.58
CA ILE A 347 5.01 1.50 10.78
C ILE A 347 5.39 0.08 10.39
N LEU A 348 6.45 -0.46 11.00
CA LEU A 348 6.76 -1.88 10.91
C LEU A 348 6.24 -2.55 12.18
N VAL A 349 5.31 -3.47 12.04
CA VAL A 349 4.53 -4.00 13.17
C VAL A 349 4.33 -5.50 13.06
N ARG A 350 4.51 -6.19 14.19
CA ARG A 350 4.19 -7.61 14.36
C ARG A 350 2.69 -7.80 14.43
N LEU A 351 2.17 -8.76 13.67
CA LEU A 351 0.76 -9.14 13.71
C LEU A 351 0.45 -9.85 15.03
N LEU A 352 -0.51 -9.33 15.77
CA LEU A 352 -1.02 -9.93 17.00
C LEU A 352 -2.29 -10.70 16.70
N PHE A 353 -2.14 -11.95 16.26
CA PHE A 353 -3.29 -12.81 15.98
C PHE A 353 -4.15 -12.99 17.25
N PRO A 354 -5.46 -12.72 17.18
CA PRO A 354 -6.38 -12.97 18.29
C PRO A 354 -6.37 -14.45 18.64
N LYS A 355 -6.36 -14.77 19.94
CA LYS A 355 -6.55 -16.16 20.38
C LYS A 355 -7.98 -16.56 20.04
N GLN A 356 -8.15 -17.70 19.39
CA GLN A 356 -9.46 -18.31 19.21
C GLN A 356 -9.99 -18.61 20.61
N GLU A 357 -10.96 -17.83 21.09
CA GLU A 357 -11.79 -18.27 22.19
C GLU A 357 -12.45 -19.54 21.66
N GLN A 358 -12.00 -20.70 22.15
CA GLN A 358 -12.77 -21.91 21.98
C GLN A 358 -14.15 -21.56 22.51
N GLU A 359 -15.13 -21.49 21.61
CA GLU A 359 -16.53 -21.61 21.97
C GLU A 359 -16.59 -22.95 22.69
N SER A 360 -16.49 -22.90 24.02
CA SER A 360 -16.68 -24.04 24.88
C SER A 360 -18.08 -24.53 24.55
N SER A 361 -18.12 -25.63 23.79
CA SER A 361 -19.25 -26.51 23.61
C SER A 361 -20.20 -26.38 24.79
N GLY A 362 -21.44 -26.00 24.53
CA GLY A 362 -22.46 -25.65 25.51
C GLY A 362 -22.78 -26.77 26.51
N HIS A 363 -21.88 -27.01 27.44
CA HIS A 363 -22.04 -27.74 28.69
C HIS A 363 -21.34 -26.90 29.75
N ALA A 364 -22.04 -25.86 30.22
CA ALA A 364 -21.67 -25.22 31.47
C ALA A 364 -21.62 -26.31 32.55
N PRO A 365 -20.49 -26.52 33.26
CA PRO A 365 -20.58 -27.10 34.58
C PRO A 365 -21.34 -26.07 35.41
N MET A 366 -22.60 -26.37 35.73
CA MET A 366 -23.30 -25.67 36.81
C MET A 366 -22.38 -25.65 38.03
N GLY A 367 -21.80 -24.50 38.36
CA GLY A 367 -21.01 -24.36 39.58
C GLY A 367 -19.81 -23.43 39.57
N SER A 368 -19.45 -22.76 38.47
CA SER A 368 -18.50 -21.64 38.56
C SER A 368 -19.25 -20.31 38.46
N THR A 369 -19.51 -19.72 39.63
CA THR A 369 -19.72 -18.28 39.76
C THR A 369 -18.49 -17.59 39.18
N ALA A 370 -18.57 -17.09 37.94
CA ALA A 370 -17.60 -16.12 37.44
C ALA A 370 -17.58 -14.95 38.42
N GLU A 371 -16.43 -14.69 39.04
CA GLU A 371 -16.27 -13.52 39.91
C GLU A 371 -16.65 -12.27 39.12
N PRO A 372 -17.38 -11.31 39.71
CA PRO A 372 -17.73 -10.08 39.02
C PRO A 372 -16.44 -9.35 38.61
N GLU A 373 -16.26 -9.16 37.30
CA GLU A 373 -15.13 -8.41 36.78
C GLU A 373 -15.10 -7.01 37.41
N THR A 374 -14.08 -6.75 38.23
CA THR A 374 -13.94 -5.44 38.84
C THR A 374 -13.46 -4.43 37.79
N GLN A 375 -13.82 -3.16 37.97
CA GLN A 375 -13.28 -2.08 37.13
C GLN A 375 -11.74 -2.08 37.10
N ALA A 376 -11.10 -2.47 38.21
CA ALA A 376 -9.66 -2.64 38.27
C ALA A 376 -9.17 -3.77 37.35
N THR A 377 -9.82 -4.94 37.37
CA THR A 377 -9.49 -6.07 36.49
C THR A 377 -9.58 -5.67 35.01
N GLN A 378 -10.65 -4.96 34.62
CA GLN A 378 -10.83 -4.48 33.25
C GLN A 378 -9.77 -3.44 32.86
N ALA A 379 -9.44 -2.50 33.76
CA ALA A 379 -8.39 -1.50 33.52
C ALA A 379 -7.01 -2.14 33.37
N PHE A 380 -6.67 -3.14 34.19
CA PHE A 380 -5.42 -3.89 34.06
C PHE A 380 -5.36 -4.68 32.74
N ALA A 381 -6.45 -5.31 32.33
CA ALA A 381 -6.53 -6.02 31.05
C ALA A 381 -6.36 -5.06 29.85
N ALA A 382 -6.99 -3.89 29.89
CA ALA A 382 -6.85 -2.86 28.86
C ALA A 382 -5.42 -2.33 28.77
N LEU A 383 -4.77 -2.07 29.92
CA LEU A 383 -3.37 -1.64 29.97
C LEU A 383 -2.42 -2.73 29.45
N ALA A 384 -2.66 -4.00 29.79
CA ALA A 384 -1.88 -5.12 29.30
C ALA A 384 -1.99 -5.28 27.78
N LEU A 385 -3.20 -5.10 27.23
CA LEU A 385 -3.41 -5.09 25.77
C LEU A 385 -2.68 -3.91 25.12
N GLN A 386 -2.81 -2.71 25.67
CA GLN A 386 -2.14 -1.51 25.16
C GLN A 386 -0.61 -1.69 25.12
N ASN A 387 -0.02 -2.24 26.20
CA ASN A 387 1.42 -2.52 26.26
C ASN A 387 1.83 -3.61 25.26
N ARG A 388 0.98 -4.61 25.01
CA ARG A 388 1.23 -5.65 24.02
C ARG A 388 1.19 -5.10 22.59
N GLU A 389 0.21 -4.27 22.28
CA GLU A 389 0.08 -3.58 20.99
C GLU A 389 1.28 -2.64 20.75
N ASP A 390 1.71 -1.91 21.76
CA ASP A 390 2.88 -1.05 21.68
C ASP A 390 4.17 -1.85 21.47
N ALA A 391 4.36 -2.95 22.19
CA ALA A 391 5.52 -3.83 22.02
C ALA A 391 5.59 -4.49 20.63
N ALA A 392 4.45 -4.63 19.94
CA ALA A 392 4.40 -5.18 18.60
C ALA A 392 4.89 -4.20 17.52
N ILE A 393 4.87 -2.89 17.79
CA ILE A 393 5.36 -1.86 16.88
C ILE A 393 6.89 -1.82 16.98
N MET A 394 7.56 -2.33 15.95
CA MET A 394 9.03 -2.39 15.91
C MET A 394 9.63 -1.04 15.51
N ILE A 395 9.08 -0.44 14.45
CA ILE A 395 9.50 0.85 13.94
C ILE A 395 8.29 1.72 13.69
N GLN A 396 8.43 2.99 14.01
CA GLN A 396 7.53 4.05 13.58
C GLN A 396 8.39 5.21 13.09
N ALA A 397 8.49 5.36 11.77
CA ALA A 397 9.41 6.29 11.14
C ALA A 397 8.66 7.36 10.34
N ASN A 398 9.07 8.62 10.48
CA ASN A 398 8.68 9.66 9.54
C ASN A 398 9.50 9.51 8.26
N THR A 399 8.82 9.42 7.13
CA THR A 399 9.47 9.24 5.84
C THR A 399 9.81 10.56 5.17
N PHE A 400 9.28 11.69 5.67
CA PHE A 400 9.32 12.99 4.99
C PHE A 400 8.73 12.97 3.57
N ALA A 401 7.93 11.95 3.23
CA ALA A 401 7.17 11.92 1.99
C ALA A 401 5.96 12.85 2.13
N PRO A 402 5.88 13.97 1.38
CA PRO A 402 4.77 14.90 1.48
C PRO A 402 3.46 14.23 1.06
N GLN A 403 2.40 14.52 1.82
CA GLN A 403 1.06 14.01 1.57
C GLN A 403 -0.01 15.06 1.86
N THR A 404 -1.18 14.83 1.26
CA THR A 404 -2.42 15.58 1.41
C THR A 404 -3.54 14.59 1.76
N VAL A 405 -4.73 15.10 2.10
CA VAL A 405 -5.92 14.25 2.32
C VAL A 405 -6.34 13.42 1.08
N TYR A 406 -5.80 13.75 -0.10
CA TYR A 406 -6.03 13.03 -1.35
C TYR A 406 -4.85 12.15 -1.76
N SER A 407 -3.86 11.96 -0.87
CA SER A 407 -2.77 11.03 -1.08
C SER A 407 -3.23 9.59 -1.03
N THR A 408 -2.53 8.75 -1.77
CA THR A 408 -2.70 7.30 -1.75
C THR A 408 -1.36 6.72 -1.28
N PRO A 409 -1.12 6.67 0.04
CA PRO A 409 0.11 6.13 0.59
C PRO A 409 0.34 4.69 0.10
N GLN A 410 1.55 4.37 -0.32
CA GLN A 410 1.96 3.03 -0.75
C GLN A 410 3.26 2.65 -0.06
N VAL A 411 3.37 1.37 0.31
CA VAL A 411 4.60 0.78 0.84
C VAL A 411 4.79 -0.58 0.18
N VAL A 412 6.03 -0.88 -0.22
CA VAL A 412 6.43 -2.20 -0.72
C VAL A 412 7.77 -2.59 -0.11
N TRP A 413 7.95 -3.87 0.19
CA TRP A 413 9.21 -4.37 0.69
C TRP A 413 10.24 -4.46 -0.42
N ARG A 414 11.50 -4.18 -0.10
CA ARG A 414 12.61 -4.73 -0.88
C ARG A 414 12.53 -6.25 -0.81
N PRO A 415 12.84 -6.97 -1.89
CA PRO A 415 12.66 -8.41 -1.92
C PRO A 415 13.68 -9.17 -1.05
N ASP A 416 14.67 -8.48 -0.48
CA ASP A 416 15.62 -9.00 0.50
C ASP A 416 15.31 -8.57 1.95
N GLY A 417 14.18 -7.90 2.19
CA GLY A 417 13.72 -7.49 3.52
C GLY A 417 14.54 -6.40 4.21
N SER A 418 15.61 -5.88 3.60
CA SER A 418 16.51 -4.89 4.20
C SER A 418 15.88 -3.49 4.36
N GLY A 419 14.77 -3.24 3.68
CA GLY A 419 14.11 -1.96 3.64
C GLY A 419 12.74 -2.02 2.98
N VAL A 420 12.03 -0.90 3.04
CA VAL A 420 10.78 -0.67 2.32
C VAL A 420 10.88 0.58 1.46
N TRP A 421 10.20 0.56 0.32
CA TRP A 421 10.03 1.71 -0.55
C TRP A 421 8.65 2.34 -0.33
N VAL A 422 8.61 3.67 -0.36
CA VAL A 422 7.39 4.43 -0.17
C VAL A 422 7.26 5.57 -1.18
N ASN A 423 6.02 5.87 -1.56
CA ASN A 423 5.72 6.94 -2.50
C ASN A 423 5.55 8.31 -1.80
N GLY A 424 5.50 9.37 -2.61
CA GLY A 424 5.20 10.73 -2.18
C GLY A 424 4.44 11.53 -3.24
N ASP A 425 3.86 12.66 -2.84
CA ASP A 425 3.19 13.61 -3.74
C ASP A 425 4.17 14.63 -4.37
N ASP A 426 5.48 14.44 -4.21
CA ASP A 426 6.55 15.32 -4.69
C ASP A 426 7.37 14.76 -5.86
N GLY A 427 6.98 13.60 -6.40
CA GLY A 427 7.69 12.89 -7.46
C GLY A 427 8.88 12.06 -6.97
N VAL A 428 9.03 11.90 -5.65
CA VAL A 428 10.18 11.20 -5.04
C VAL A 428 9.73 9.94 -4.32
N ILE A 429 10.42 8.83 -4.59
CA ILE A 429 10.25 7.55 -3.86
C ILE A 429 11.36 7.45 -2.82
N ARG A 430 11.04 7.01 -1.61
CA ARG A 430 11.99 6.98 -0.50
C ARG A 430 12.16 5.56 0.02
N GLY A 431 13.41 5.19 0.31
CA GLY A 431 13.78 3.92 0.90
C GLY A 431 13.98 4.08 2.40
N VAL A 432 13.24 3.31 3.20
CA VAL A 432 13.31 3.29 4.65
C VAL A 432 13.89 1.97 5.08
N GLU A 433 15.01 2.00 5.81
CA GLU A 433 15.66 0.80 6.33
C GLU A 433 14.86 0.20 7.50
N THR A 434 14.74 -1.13 7.51
CA THR A 434 13.86 -1.87 8.43
C THR A 434 14.43 -2.12 9.81
N MET A 435 15.70 -1.77 10.07
CA MET A 435 16.31 -1.92 11.39
C MET A 435 16.26 -0.61 12.18
N THR A 436 16.69 0.49 11.59
CA THR A 436 16.72 1.79 12.26
C THR A 436 15.51 2.64 11.94
N GLY A 437 14.77 2.39 10.86
CA GLY A 437 13.68 3.27 10.39
C GLY A 437 14.17 4.55 9.71
N LYS A 438 15.46 4.67 9.41
CA LYS A 438 16.02 5.84 8.71
C LYS A 438 15.68 5.80 7.22
N VAL A 439 15.46 6.98 6.65
CA VAL A 439 15.42 7.16 5.20
C VAL A 439 16.84 7.08 4.66
N THR A 440 17.17 6.01 3.94
CA THR A 440 18.52 5.71 3.42
C THR A 440 18.65 5.96 1.92
N ALA A 441 17.55 5.93 1.18
CA ALA A 441 17.55 6.15 -0.27
C ALA A 441 16.45 7.13 -0.70
N MET A 442 16.73 7.90 -1.75
CA MET A 442 15.77 8.80 -2.39
C MET A 442 15.91 8.69 -3.90
N LEU A 443 14.85 8.24 -4.56
CA LEU A 443 14.79 8.11 -6.02
C LEU A 443 14.20 9.39 -6.59
N LYS A 444 15.07 10.14 -7.24
CA LYS A 444 14.79 11.46 -7.83
C LYS A 444 14.96 11.39 -9.34
N ASP A 445 14.56 12.45 -10.03
CA ASP A 445 14.78 12.67 -11.47
C ASP A 445 14.10 11.66 -12.42
N GLY A 446 13.31 10.73 -11.89
CA GLY A 446 12.40 9.86 -12.67
C GLY A 446 11.05 10.53 -12.92
N HIS A 447 10.26 10.71 -11.85
CA HIS A 447 8.96 11.38 -11.94
C HIS A 447 9.10 12.90 -11.94
N GLN A 448 8.10 13.61 -12.48
CA GLN A 448 8.08 15.07 -12.45
C GLN A 448 8.00 15.60 -11.01
N VAL A 449 8.78 16.61 -10.69
CA VAL A 449 8.76 17.27 -9.37
C VAL A 449 7.37 17.79 -9.06
N GLY A 450 6.86 17.48 -7.87
CA GLY A 450 5.51 17.88 -7.44
C GLY A 450 4.38 17.01 -8.00
N SER A 451 4.70 15.91 -8.69
CA SER A 451 3.69 14.96 -9.16
C SER A 451 3.46 13.82 -8.17
N LYS A 452 2.24 13.30 -8.14
CA LYS A 452 1.90 12.12 -7.34
C LYS A 452 2.47 10.86 -7.97
N VAL A 453 3.33 10.16 -7.23
CA VAL A 453 3.68 8.76 -7.53
C VAL A 453 2.55 7.89 -6.98
N ARG A 454 1.78 7.25 -7.87
CA ARG A 454 0.52 6.59 -7.50
C ARG A 454 0.69 5.13 -7.10
N ALA A 455 1.56 4.41 -7.81
CA ALA A 455 1.78 2.98 -7.67
C ALA A 455 3.28 2.69 -7.66
N ILE A 456 3.67 1.72 -6.83
CA ILE A 456 5.04 1.22 -6.71
C ILE A 456 5.00 -0.29 -6.51
N TRP A 457 6.02 -0.99 -7.00
CA TRP A 457 6.25 -2.42 -6.82
C TRP A 457 7.75 -2.67 -6.76
N ALA A 458 8.20 -3.57 -5.89
CA ALA A 458 9.60 -3.97 -5.82
C ALA A 458 9.72 -5.49 -5.81
N GLY A 459 10.74 -6.02 -6.49
CA GLY A 459 10.92 -7.46 -6.59
C GLY A 459 12.13 -7.87 -7.40
N TRP A 460 12.37 -9.19 -7.42
CA TRP A 460 13.40 -9.79 -8.25
C TRP A 460 12.87 -10.10 -9.64
N VAL A 461 13.60 -9.65 -10.66
CA VAL A 461 13.29 -9.90 -12.08
C VAL A 461 14.44 -10.67 -12.71
N GLU A 462 14.10 -11.74 -13.41
CA GLU A 462 15.05 -12.49 -14.22
C GLU A 462 15.14 -11.83 -15.59
N VAL A 463 16.33 -11.37 -15.94
CA VAL A 463 16.61 -10.66 -17.19
C VAL A 463 17.66 -11.42 -17.98
N GLN A 464 17.52 -11.44 -19.30
CA GLN A 464 18.52 -12.05 -20.17
C GLN A 464 19.58 -11.01 -20.54
N ARG A 465 20.82 -11.19 -20.08
CA ARG A 465 21.97 -10.36 -20.43
C ARG A 465 23.10 -11.25 -20.97
N ASP A 466 23.63 -10.91 -22.15
CA ASP A 466 24.72 -11.64 -22.81
C ASP A 466 24.47 -13.17 -22.93
N GLY A 467 23.21 -13.55 -23.17
CA GLY A 467 22.80 -14.96 -23.29
C GLY A 467 22.71 -15.71 -21.95
N LYS A 468 22.81 -15.04 -20.80
CA LYS A 468 22.61 -15.60 -19.46
C LYS A 468 21.43 -14.96 -18.76
N VAL A 469 20.69 -15.76 -17.99
CA VAL A 469 19.65 -15.25 -17.10
C VAL A 469 20.30 -14.73 -15.82
N VAL A 470 20.13 -13.44 -15.55
CA VAL A 470 20.64 -12.75 -14.35
C VAL A 470 19.44 -12.27 -13.55
N LYS A 471 19.51 -12.40 -12.22
CA LYS A 471 18.50 -11.92 -11.31
C LYS A 471 18.84 -10.50 -10.86
N GLU A 472 17.99 -9.53 -11.17
CA GLU A 472 18.14 -8.13 -10.81
C GLU A 472 17.04 -7.66 -9.85
N GLU A 473 17.38 -6.79 -8.90
CA GLU A 473 16.37 -6.11 -8.08
C GLU A 473 15.83 -4.92 -8.86
N TRP A 474 14.52 -4.89 -9.06
CA TRP A 474 13.85 -3.78 -9.72
C TRP A 474 12.85 -3.13 -8.76
N LEU A 475 12.68 -1.82 -8.93
CA LEU A 475 11.50 -1.10 -8.45
C LEU A 475 10.77 -0.56 -9.68
N VAL A 476 9.45 -0.76 -9.77
CA VAL A 476 8.60 -0.20 -10.82
C VAL A 476 7.71 0.85 -10.19
N SER A 477 7.56 2.00 -10.84
CA SER A 477 6.67 3.06 -10.38
C SER A 477 5.83 3.67 -11.49
N GLY A 478 4.62 4.07 -11.13
CA GLY A 478 3.68 4.75 -12.02
C GLY A 478 3.09 5.97 -11.34
N GLY A 479 3.00 7.09 -12.08
CA GLY A 479 2.60 8.39 -11.55
C GLY A 479 1.48 9.08 -12.33
N PHE A 480 0.99 10.19 -11.76
CA PHE A 480 0.05 11.11 -12.41
C PHE A 480 0.74 12.09 -13.37
N ASP A 481 2.07 12.01 -13.46
CA ASP A 481 2.87 12.58 -14.54
C ASP A 481 2.89 11.70 -15.80
N LYS A 482 2.11 10.61 -15.80
CA LYS A 482 1.92 9.67 -16.92
C LYS A 482 3.19 8.89 -17.28
N ARG A 483 4.15 8.79 -16.35
CA ARG A 483 5.40 8.04 -16.54
C ARG A 483 5.30 6.69 -15.87
N LEU A 484 5.62 5.64 -16.62
CA LEU A 484 5.97 4.31 -16.11
C LEU A 484 7.50 4.24 -16.03
N ILE A 485 8.05 3.90 -14.88
CA ILE A 485 9.50 3.92 -14.66
C ILE A 485 9.93 2.61 -14.04
N VAL A 486 11.01 2.03 -14.58
CA VAL A 486 11.75 0.92 -13.97
C VAL A 486 13.05 1.48 -13.41
N TRP A 487 13.22 1.36 -12.10
CA TRP A 487 14.43 1.70 -11.40
C TRP A 487 15.30 0.46 -11.28
N ARG A 488 16.57 0.57 -11.68
CA ARG A 488 17.56 -0.50 -11.67
C ARG A 488 18.83 -0.03 -10.95
N VAL A 489 19.72 -0.96 -10.64
CA VAL A 489 21.04 -0.66 -10.07
C VAL A 489 21.86 0.17 -11.04
#